data_AF-A0A4R6R6H9-F1
#
_entry.id   AF-A0A4R6R6H9-F1
#
_cell.length_a   1.000
_cell.length_b   1.000
_cell.length_c   1.000
_cell.angle_alpha   90.00
_cell.angle_beta   90.00
_cell.angle_gamma   90.00
#
_symmetry.space_group_name_H-M   'P 1'
#
loop_
_entity.id
_entity.type
_entity.pdbx_description
1 polymer ?
#
loop_
_entity_poly.entity_id
_entity_poly.type
_entity_poly.pdbx_seq_one_letter_code
_entity_poly.pdbx_strand_id
1 'polypeptide(L)'
;MADGAGLRDLVGATLAALAAVAVVLAAGGGREAVAVAAVVALTAWVAVEDAASFTIPDGAVVGLALVGAAVRLADARAFGLPLADEALRAAVEVALTGGALWLVREIFYRRRGFDGLGFGDVKLGAAGGVLVGAPGFAAALAAASAAGVAVLLVRHGRSQSLRAEKLAFGTLLAPALALVFALARLAPDVLPGGLAP
;
A
#
# COMPACT_ATOMS: atom_id res chain seq x y z
N MET A 1 -13.42 -15.80 22.52
CA MET A 1 -13.14 -14.35 22.33
C MET A 1 -11.63 -14.13 22.40
N ALA A 2 -10.86 -14.78 21.51
CA ALA A 2 -9.41 -14.66 21.49
C ALA A 2 -9.01 -13.40 20.71
N ASP A 3 -8.85 -12.32 21.46
CA ASP A 3 -8.03 -11.13 21.27
C ASP A 3 -7.86 -10.57 19.85
N GLY A 4 -8.81 -9.70 19.47
CA GLY A 4 -8.55 -8.61 18.53
C GLY A 4 -7.43 -7.66 19.00
N ALA A 5 -6.92 -7.80 20.23
CA ALA A 5 -5.75 -7.09 20.74
C ALA A 5 -4.48 -7.42 19.94
N GLY A 6 -4.19 -8.69 19.64
CA GLY A 6 -2.93 -9.05 18.98
C GLY A 6 -2.75 -8.51 17.55
N LEU A 7 -3.83 -8.39 16.78
CA LEU A 7 -3.77 -7.73 15.46
C LEU A 7 -3.62 -6.22 15.62
N ARG A 8 -4.36 -5.61 16.54
CA ARG A 8 -4.26 -4.17 16.84
C ARG A 8 -2.87 -3.81 17.33
N ASP A 9 -2.23 -4.68 18.11
CA ASP A 9 -0.89 -4.49 18.63
C ASP A 9 0.17 -4.63 17.52
N LEU A 10 0.02 -5.59 16.61
CA LEU A 10 0.93 -5.76 15.47
C LEU A 10 0.80 -4.61 14.46
N VAL A 11 -0.43 -4.17 14.20
CA VAL A 11 -0.72 -3.00 13.34
C VAL A 11 -0.20 -1.73 14.00
N GLY A 12 -0.47 -1.55 15.29
CA GLY A 12 0.06 -0.45 16.09
C GLY A 12 1.59 -0.41 16.07
N ALA A 13 2.26 -1.57 16.21
CA ALA A 13 3.71 -1.67 16.14
C ALA A 13 4.25 -1.37 14.73
N THR A 14 3.59 -1.84 13.67
CA THR A 14 3.98 -1.58 12.28
C THR A 14 3.83 -0.09 11.94
N LEU A 15 2.72 0.52 12.36
CA LEU A 15 2.47 1.95 12.18
C LEU A 15 3.43 2.80 13.02
N ALA A 16 3.71 2.41 14.25
CA ALA A 16 4.68 3.09 15.11
C ALA A 16 6.10 2.98 14.53
N ALA A 17 6.48 1.85 13.97
CA ALA A 17 7.78 1.66 13.31
C ALA A 17 7.89 2.53 12.05
N LEU A 18 6.87 2.54 11.20
CA LEU A 18 6.84 3.40 10.01
C LEU A 18 6.84 4.89 10.37
N ALA A 19 6.08 5.28 11.40
CA ALA A 19 6.07 6.65 11.90
C ALA A 19 7.42 7.05 12.50
N ALA A 20 8.08 6.18 13.28
CA ALA A 20 9.41 6.43 13.83
C ALA A 20 10.45 6.58 12.72
N VAL A 21 10.39 5.73 11.69
CA VAL A 21 11.24 5.82 10.49
C VAL A 21 10.97 7.15 9.76
N ALA A 22 9.71 7.51 9.52
CA ALA A 22 9.36 8.80 8.91
C ALA A 22 9.86 10.01 9.70
N VAL A 23 9.80 9.97 11.04
CA VAL A 23 10.27 11.04 11.93
C VAL A 23 11.80 11.16 11.88
N VAL A 24 12.51 10.03 11.93
CA VAL A 24 13.98 10.00 11.84
C VAL A 24 14.45 10.54 10.48
N LEU A 25 13.70 10.28 9.41
CA LEU A 25 14.02 10.72 8.06
C LEU A 25 13.61 12.17 7.80
N ALA A 26 12.48 12.63 8.35
CA ALA A 26 12.07 14.04 8.36
C ALA A 26 13.11 14.94 9.05
N ALA A 27 13.81 14.42 10.06
CA ALA A 27 14.90 15.12 10.73
C ALA A 27 16.12 15.38 9.80
N GLY A 28 16.25 14.64 8.69
CA GLY A 28 17.29 14.87 7.67
C GLY A 28 17.00 16.06 6.72
N GLY A 29 15.75 16.52 6.66
CA GLY A 29 15.31 17.61 5.78
C GLY A 29 15.22 17.23 4.29
N GLY A 30 14.43 17.99 3.52
CA GLY A 30 14.33 17.85 2.07
C GLY A 30 12.99 17.33 1.55
N ARG A 31 12.77 17.49 0.23
CA ARG A 31 11.50 17.16 -0.44
C ARG A 31 11.12 15.67 -0.32
N GLU A 32 12.10 14.78 -0.32
CA GLU A 32 11.87 13.34 -0.21
C GLU A 32 11.38 12.94 1.17
N ALA A 33 11.98 13.53 2.21
CA ALA A 33 11.58 13.29 3.58
C ALA A 33 10.13 13.74 3.83
N VAL A 34 9.72 14.87 3.25
CA VAL A 34 8.33 15.35 3.31
C VAL A 34 7.38 14.40 2.57
N ALA A 35 7.74 13.94 1.37
CA ALA A 35 6.93 12.99 0.61
C ALA A 35 6.75 11.66 1.36
N VAL A 36 7.83 11.11 1.91
CA VAL A 36 7.79 9.87 2.71
C VAL A 36 6.95 10.04 3.97
N ALA A 37 7.11 11.16 4.69
CA ALA A 37 6.29 11.44 5.87
C ALA A 37 4.79 11.55 5.53
N ALA A 38 4.45 12.20 4.42
CA ALA A 38 3.07 12.29 3.94
C ALA A 38 2.50 10.90 3.60
N VAL A 39 3.25 10.07 2.88
CA VAL A 39 2.84 8.69 2.54
C VAL A 39 2.65 7.85 3.80
N VAL A 40 3.57 7.92 4.76
CA VAL A 40 3.45 7.18 6.03
C VAL A 40 2.21 7.62 6.81
N ALA A 41 1.93 8.93 6.90
CA ALA A 41 0.74 9.43 7.59
C ALA A 41 -0.56 8.95 6.91
N LEU A 42 -0.63 9.02 5.58
CA LEU A 42 -1.81 8.60 4.82
C LEU A 42 -2.03 7.08 4.87
N THR A 43 -0.97 6.29 4.76
CA THR A 43 -1.04 4.83 4.86
C THR A 43 -1.36 4.36 6.28
N ALA A 44 -0.91 5.10 7.31
CA ALA A 44 -1.34 4.88 8.68
C ALA A 44 -2.83 5.14 8.88
N TRP A 45 -3.36 6.22 8.30
CA TRP A 45 -4.80 6.49 8.32
C TRP A 45 -5.58 5.36 7.65
N VAL A 46 -5.15 4.89 6.47
CA VAL A 46 -5.77 3.73 5.81
C VAL A 46 -5.74 2.50 6.71
N ALA A 47 -4.60 2.17 7.31
CA ALA A 47 -4.47 0.95 8.10
C ALA A 47 -5.29 0.98 9.40
N VAL A 48 -5.38 2.13 10.08
CA VAL A 48 -6.21 2.29 11.28
C VAL A 48 -7.70 2.15 10.93
N GLU A 49 -8.13 2.82 9.86
CA GLU A 49 -9.53 2.80 9.43
C GLU A 49 -9.92 1.40 8.93
N ASP A 50 -9.10 0.77 8.09
CA ASP A 50 -9.36 -0.57 7.57
C ASP A 50 -9.40 -1.62 8.70
N ALA A 51 -8.51 -1.53 9.69
CA ALA A 51 -8.52 -2.41 10.85
C ALA A 51 -9.75 -2.21 11.76
N ALA A 52 -10.35 -1.01 11.76
CA ALA A 52 -11.50 -0.67 12.59
C ALA A 52 -12.85 -0.94 11.90
N SER A 53 -12.96 -0.59 10.62
CA SER A 53 -14.22 -0.51 9.88
C SER A 53 -14.21 -1.27 8.54
N PHE A 54 -13.12 -1.98 8.20
CA PHE A 54 -12.95 -2.65 6.90
C PHE A 54 -13.21 -1.72 5.70
N THR A 55 -12.90 -0.43 5.89
CA THR A 55 -13.13 0.62 4.90
C THR A 55 -11.83 1.38 4.66
N ILE A 56 -11.56 1.67 3.39
CA ILE A 56 -10.42 2.50 3.00
C ILE A 56 -10.94 3.91 2.71
N PRO A 57 -10.46 4.94 3.44
CA PRO A 57 -10.97 6.30 3.30
C PRO A 57 -10.55 6.91 1.95
N ASP A 58 -11.52 7.42 1.19
CA ASP A 58 -11.29 7.99 -0.14
C ASP A 58 -10.31 9.18 -0.09
N GLY A 59 -10.35 9.98 0.98
CA GLY A 59 -9.41 11.09 1.17
C GLY A 59 -7.96 10.64 1.25
N ALA A 60 -7.68 9.50 1.90
CA ALA A 60 -6.32 8.97 1.97
C ALA A 60 -5.84 8.42 0.63
N VAL A 61 -6.72 7.73 -0.11
CA VAL A 61 -6.43 7.24 -1.47
C VAL A 61 -6.09 8.39 -2.40
N VAL A 62 -6.91 9.44 -2.42
CA VAL A 62 -6.67 10.64 -3.22
C VAL A 62 -5.35 11.31 -2.80
N GLY A 63 -5.10 11.45 -1.49
CA GLY A 63 -3.84 11.99 -0.98
C GLY A 63 -2.61 11.21 -1.47
N LEU A 64 -2.66 9.87 -1.43
CA LEU A 64 -1.56 9.02 -1.90
C LEU A 64 -1.33 9.19 -3.40
N ALA A 65 -2.41 9.23 -4.20
CA ALA A 65 -2.32 9.46 -5.64
C ALA A 65 -1.73 10.84 -5.97
N LEU A 66 -2.11 11.88 -5.22
CA LEU A 66 -1.59 13.24 -5.40
C LEU A 66 -0.10 13.34 -5.03
N VAL A 67 0.32 12.71 -3.92
CA VAL A 67 1.74 12.68 -3.54
C VAL A 67 2.56 11.94 -4.59
N GLY A 68 2.10 10.77 -5.04
CA GLY A 68 2.76 10.01 -6.11
C GLY A 68 2.88 10.81 -7.40
N ALA A 69 1.78 11.43 -7.86
CA ALA A 69 1.79 12.25 -9.06
C ALA A 69 2.73 13.45 -8.93
N ALA A 70 2.72 14.14 -7.79
CA ALA A 70 3.59 15.29 -7.55
C ALA A 70 5.08 14.91 -7.61
N VAL A 71 5.47 13.79 -7.00
CA VAL A 71 6.84 13.27 -7.03
C VAL A 71 7.26 12.92 -8.45
N ARG A 72 6.42 12.21 -9.20
CA ARG A 72 6.72 11.82 -10.58
C ARG A 72 6.82 13.00 -11.53
N LEU A 73 5.95 14.00 -11.39
CA LEU A 73 6.07 15.25 -12.14
C LEU A 73 7.35 16.02 -11.77
N ALA A 74 7.78 15.99 -10.51
CA ALA A 74 9.02 16.63 -10.09
C ALA A 74 10.25 15.93 -10.68
N ASP A 75 10.26 14.59 -10.66
CA ASP A 75 11.33 13.77 -11.23
C ASP A 75 11.37 13.94 -12.76
N ALA A 76 10.23 13.86 -13.46
CA ALA A 76 10.16 14.09 -14.90
C ALA A 76 10.70 15.46 -15.31
N ARG A 77 10.38 16.52 -14.57
CA ARG A 77 10.95 17.86 -14.81
C ARG A 77 12.45 17.91 -14.57
N ALA A 78 12.95 17.26 -13.52
CA ALA A 78 14.37 17.23 -13.20
C ALA A 78 15.20 16.49 -14.27
N PHE A 79 14.63 15.42 -14.85
CA PHE A 79 15.27 14.62 -15.90
C PHE A 79 14.95 15.10 -17.33
N GLY A 80 14.16 16.17 -17.49
CA GLY A 80 13.79 16.69 -18.81
C GLY A 80 12.88 15.76 -19.62
N LEU A 81 12.12 14.89 -18.96
CA LEU A 81 11.18 13.96 -19.60
C LEU A 81 9.89 14.67 -20.03
N PRO A 82 9.27 14.26 -21.15
CA PRO A 82 7.97 14.79 -21.57
C PRO A 82 6.87 14.49 -20.54
N LEU A 83 6.19 15.52 -20.04
CA LEU A 83 5.12 15.37 -19.04
C LEU A 83 3.94 14.52 -19.54
N ALA A 84 3.69 14.55 -20.86
CA ALA A 84 2.63 13.74 -21.47
C ALA A 84 2.93 12.24 -21.38
N ASP A 85 4.19 11.85 -21.61
CA ASP A 85 4.63 10.45 -21.53
C ASP A 85 4.55 9.96 -20.09
N GLU A 86 4.94 10.80 -19.12
CA GLU A 86 4.84 10.48 -17.71
C GLU A 86 3.38 10.33 -17.23
N ALA A 87 2.49 11.22 -17.69
CA ALA A 87 1.06 11.11 -17.40
C ALA A 87 0.45 9.83 -17.99
N LEU A 88 0.83 9.46 -19.21
CA LEU A 88 0.39 8.21 -19.83
C LEU A 88 0.92 7.00 -19.06
N ARG A 89 2.20 7.01 -18.66
CA ARG A 89 2.81 5.95 -17.86
C ARG A 89 2.08 5.77 -16.52
N ALA A 90 1.82 6.86 -15.80
CA ALA A 90 1.07 6.81 -14.54
C ALA A 90 -0.36 6.26 -14.75
N ALA A 91 -1.06 6.66 -15.83
CA ALA A 91 -2.38 6.15 -16.15
C ALA A 91 -2.37 4.64 -16.45
N VAL A 92 -1.35 4.15 -17.16
CA VAL A 92 -1.15 2.71 -17.41
C VAL A 92 -0.89 1.97 -16.11
N GLU A 93 -0.05 2.50 -15.22
CA GLU A 93 0.26 1.87 -13.93
C GLU A 93 -0.97 1.83 -13.00
N VAL A 94 -1.79 2.88 -12.98
CA VAL A 94 -3.11 2.88 -12.32
C VAL A 94 -4.01 1.77 -12.85
N ALA A 95 -4.12 1.68 -14.18
CA ALA A 95 -4.96 0.68 -14.84
C ALA A 95 -4.45 -0.74 -14.59
N LEU A 96 -3.14 -0.97 -14.61
CA LEU A 96 -2.54 -2.28 -14.35
C LEU A 96 -2.75 -2.71 -12.90
N THR A 97 -2.43 -1.83 -11.94
CA THR A 97 -2.47 -2.19 -10.51
C THR A 97 -3.90 -2.27 -9.98
N GLY A 98 -4.70 -1.22 -10.16
CA GLY A 98 -6.11 -1.21 -9.77
C GLY A 98 -6.95 -2.17 -10.59
N GLY A 99 -6.75 -2.19 -11.91
CA GLY A 99 -7.48 -3.09 -12.80
C GLY A 99 -7.17 -4.57 -12.57
N ALA A 100 -5.93 -4.93 -12.21
CA ALA A 100 -5.62 -6.31 -11.83
C ALA A 100 -6.36 -6.73 -10.56
N LEU A 101 -6.38 -5.90 -9.51
CA LEU A 101 -7.15 -6.20 -8.29
C LEU A 101 -8.65 -6.27 -8.56
N TRP A 102 -9.17 -5.37 -9.38
CA TRP A 102 -10.57 -5.40 -9.79
C TRP A 102 -10.90 -6.68 -10.55
N LEU A 103 -10.03 -7.11 -11.47
CA LEU A 103 -10.23 -8.35 -12.24
C LEU A 103 -10.21 -9.57 -11.33
N VAL A 104 -9.30 -9.64 -10.36
CA VAL A 104 -9.26 -10.71 -9.36
C VAL A 104 -10.55 -10.73 -8.55
N ARG A 105 -11.02 -9.57 -8.08
CA ARG A 105 -12.29 -9.42 -7.36
C ARG A 105 -13.47 -9.93 -8.18
N GLU A 106 -13.57 -9.50 -9.44
CA GLU A 106 -14.67 -9.85 -10.34
C GLU A 106 -14.69 -11.34 -10.70
N ILE A 107 -13.52 -11.92 -11.01
CA ILE A 107 -13.38 -13.37 -11.27
C ILE A 107 -13.82 -14.17 -10.03
N PHE A 108 -13.40 -13.73 -8.84
CA PHE A 108 -13.77 -14.40 -7.60
C PHE A 108 -15.28 -14.31 -7.34
N TYR A 109 -15.87 -13.11 -7.49
CA TYR A 109 -17.31 -12.89 -7.33
C TYR A 109 -18.12 -13.79 -8.27
N ARG A 110 -17.77 -13.84 -9.55
CA ARG A 110 -18.45 -14.71 -10.53
C ARG A 110 -18.37 -16.19 -10.20
N ARG A 111 -17.31 -16.64 -9.54
CA ARG A 111 -17.11 -18.06 -9.18
C ARG A 111 -17.75 -18.44 -7.84
N ARG A 112 -17.84 -17.51 -6.89
CA ARG A 112 -18.23 -17.81 -5.50
C ARG A 112 -19.55 -17.17 -5.08
N GLY A 113 -20.04 -16.18 -5.82
CA GLY A 113 -21.29 -15.47 -5.52
C GLY A 113 -21.19 -14.44 -4.39
N PHE A 114 -19.98 -14.16 -3.91
CA PHE A 114 -19.71 -13.11 -2.91
C PHE A 114 -18.33 -12.49 -3.14
N ASP A 115 -18.12 -11.29 -2.62
CA ASP A 115 -16.87 -10.55 -2.76
C ASP A 115 -15.76 -11.13 -1.86
N GLY A 116 -14.64 -11.52 -2.48
CA GLY A 116 -13.45 -11.97 -1.77
C GLY A 116 -12.44 -10.84 -1.46
N LEU A 117 -12.50 -9.74 -2.20
CA LEU A 117 -11.64 -8.56 -2.06
C LEU A 117 -12.50 -7.30 -1.99
N GLY A 118 -12.15 -6.36 -1.12
CA GLY A 118 -12.88 -5.11 -0.97
C GLY A 118 -12.65 -4.17 -2.16
N PHE A 119 -13.66 -3.35 -2.50
CA PHE A 119 -13.45 -2.29 -3.49
C PHE A 119 -12.48 -1.21 -2.98
N GLY A 120 -12.34 -1.07 -1.66
CA GLY A 120 -11.29 -0.26 -1.04
C GLY A 120 -9.90 -0.67 -1.50
N ASP A 121 -9.59 -1.97 -1.49
CA ASP A 121 -8.28 -2.49 -1.91
C ASP A 121 -7.98 -2.18 -3.38
N VAL A 122 -9.00 -2.20 -4.24
CA VAL A 122 -8.89 -1.81 -5.66
C VAL A 122 -8.49 -0.34 -5.80
N LYS A 123 -9.15 0.55 -5.06
CA LYS A 123 -8.82 1.98 -5.04
C LYS A 123 -7.42 2.24 -4.50
N LEU A 124 -7.04 1.56 -3.41
CA LEU A 124 -5.69 1.65 -2.85
C LEU A 124 -4.65 1.13 -3.84
N GLY A 125 -4.96 0.04 -4.56
CA GLY A 125 -4.10 -0.50 -5.61
C GLY A 125 -3.84 0.49 -6.73
N ALA A 126 -4.91 1.14 -7.23
CA ALA A 126 -4.80 2.21 -8.23
C ALA A 126 -3.90 3.37 -7.75
N ALA A 127 -4.07 3.84 -6.51
CA ALA A 127 -3.20 4.86 -5.94
C ALA A 127 -1.75 4.36 -5.78
N GLY A 128 -1.57 3.10 -5.39
CA GLY A 128 -0.27 2.43 -5.33
C GLY A 128 0.45 2.39 -6.68
N GLY A 129 -0.28 2.20 -7.79
CA GLY A 129 0.26 2.29 -9.14
C GLY A 129 0.90 3.64 -9.44
N VAL A 130 0.23 4.76 -9.11
CA VAL A 130 0.84 6.10 -9.25
C VAL A 130 2.03 6.26 -8.31
N LEU A 131 1.91 5.75 -7.08
CA LEU A 131 2.88 6.03 -6.02
C LEU A 131 4.22 5.31 -6.19
N VAL A 132 4.19 4.02 -6.52
CA VAL A 132 5.37 3.15 -6.57
C VAL A 132 5.55 2.43 -7.91
N GLY A 133 4.70 2.74 -8.89
CA GLY A 133 4.68 2.04 -10.18
C GLY A 133 4.16 0.60 -10.07
N ALA A 134 3.95 -0.04 -11.23
CA ALA A 134 3.49 -1.43 -11.26
C ALA A 134 4.49 -2.43 -10.62
N PRO A 135 5.83 -2.31 -10.84
CA PRO A 135 6.79 -3.20 -10.19
C PRO A 135 6.85 -3.03 -8.67
N GLY A 136 6.89 -1.78 -8.19
CA GLY A 136 6.87 -1.50 -6.75
C GLY A 136 5.56 -1.95 -6.09
N PHE A 137 4.43 -1.78 -6.80
CA PHE A 137 3.14 -2.28 -6.34
C PHE A 137 3.14 -3.82 -6.22
N ALA A 138 3.71 -4.53 -7.19
CA ALA A 138 3.82 -5.99 -7.12
C ALA A 138 4.64 -6.46 -5.92
N ALA A 139 5.75 -5.77 -5.61
CA ALA A 139 6.55 -6.05 -4.42
C ALA A 139 5.77 -5.80 -3.12
N ALA A 140 5.06 -4.66 -3.03
CA ALA A 140 4.21 -4.35 -1.88
C ALA A 140 3.08 -5.37 -1.70
N LEU A 141 2.41 -5.75 -2.80
CA LEU A 141 1.34 -6.73 -2.80
C LEU A 141 1.83 -8.12 -2.36
N ALA A 142 3.01 -8.53 -2.83
CA ALA A 142 3.64 -9.79 -2.43
C ALA A 142 3.97 -9.79 -0.93
N ALA A 143 4.57 -8.70 -0.41
CA ALA A 143 4.88 -8.55 1.00
C ALA A 143 3.61 -8.58 1.88
N ALA A 144 2.57 -7.84 1.49
CA ALA A 144 1.28 -7.81 2.18
C ALA A 144 0.58 -9.18 2.17
N SER A 145 0.64 -9.89 1.04
CA SER A 145 0.07 -11.24 0.90
C SER A 145 0.80 -12.26 1.77
N ALA A 146 2.13 -12.23 1.79
CA ALA A 146 2.94 -13.09 2.65
C ALA A 146 2.65 -12.83 4.14
N ALA A 147 2.56 -11.55 4.54
CA ALA A 147 2.17 -11.17 5.89
C ALA A 147 0.75 -11.67 6.24
N GLY A 148 -0.20 -11.53 5.31
CA GLY A 148 -1.57 -12.01 5.48
C GLY A 148 -1.63 -13.52 5.68
N VAL A 149 -0.89 -14.30 4.88
CA VAL A 149 -0.77 -15.76 5.05
C VAL A 149 -0.16 -16.10 6.40
N ALA A 150 0.92 -15.43 6.81
CA ALA A 150 1.54 -15.66 8.11
C ALA A 150 0.57 -15.38 9.28
N VAL A 151 -0.18 -14.27 9.23
CA VAL A 151 -1.21 -13.95 10.23
C VAL A 151 -2.29 -15.03 10.29
N LEU A 152 -2.77 -15.49 9.13
CA LEU A 152 -3.77 -16.56 9.06
C LEU A 152 -3.23 -17.88 9.64
N LEU A 153 -2.00 -18.26 9.32
CA LEU A 153 -1.36 -19.47 9.85
C LEU A 153 -1.22 -19.43 11.38
N VAL A 154 -0.77 -18.30 11.94
CA VAL A 154 -0.64 -18.11 13.39
C VAL A 154 -2.01 -18.18 14.09
N ARG A 155 -3.05 -17.62 13.48
CA ARG A 155 -4.43 -17.70 14.01
C ARG A 155 -4.98 -19.12 13.94
N HIS A 156 -4.72 -19.83 12.85
CA HIS A 156 -5.15 -21.22 12.68
C HIS A 156 -4.51 -22.16 13.71
N GLY A 157 -3.23 -21.97 14.01
CA GLY A 157 -2.54 -22.74 15.05
C GLY A 157 -3.11 -22.52 16.45
N ARG A 158 -3.90 -21.46 16.68
CA ARG A 158 -4.47 -21.08 17.97
C ARG A 158 -5.98 -21.35 18.10
N SER A 159 -6.69 -21.66 17.01
CA SER A 159 -8.15 -21.86 17.02
C SER A 159 -8.57 -23.00 16.09
N GLN A 160 -9.31 -23.98 16.61
CA GLN A 160 -9.84 -25.15 15.88
C GLN A 160 -11.05 -24.82 14.98
N SER A 161 -11.41 -23.54 14.82
CA SER A 161 -12.59 -23.10 14.07
C SER A 161 -12.20 -22.51 12.72
N LEU A 162 -12.51 -23.23 11.64
CA LEU A 162 -12.35 -22.85 10.21
C LEU A 162 -13.33 -21.75 9.76
N ARG A 163 -13.72 -20.81 10.62
CA ARG A 163 -14.53 -19.67 10.13
C ARG A 163 -13.62 -18.78 9.29
N ALA A 164 -14.04 -18.54 8.05
CA ALA A 164 -13.42 -17.57 7.15
C ALA A 164 -13.58 -16.16 7.76
N GLU A 165 -12.71 -15.81 8.70
CA GLU A 165 -12.61 -14.45 9.21
C GLU A 165 -12.14 -13.54 8.07
N LYS A 166 -12.86 -12.43 7.89
CA LYS A 166 -12.46 -11.39 6.96
C LYS A 166 -11.15 -10.79 7.46
N LEU A 167 -10.13 -10.80 6.61
CA LEU A 167 -8.86 -10.11 6.85
C LEU A 167 -8.97 -8.69 6.29
N ALA A 168 -8.66 -7.69 7.10
CA ALA A 168 -8.51 -6.30 6.68
C ALA A 168 -7.21 -6.18 5.88
N PHE A 169 -7.28 -6.38 4.56
CA PHE A 169 -6.10 -6.49 3.71
C PHE A 169 -5.41 -5.13 3.50
N GLY A 170 -6.17 -4.05 3.43
CA GLY A 170 -5.66 -2.68 3.35
C GLY A 170 -4.69 -2.34 4.49
N THR A 171 -4.92 -2.91 5.68
CA THR A 171 -4.08 -2.78 6.86
C THR A 171 -2.67 -3.36 6.66
N LEU A 172 -2.51 -4.33 5.77
CA LEU A 172 -1.21 -4.91 5.41
C LEU A 172 -0.65 -4.27 4.13
N LEU A 173 -1.51 -3.95 3.17
CA LEU A 173 -1.11 -3.38 1.89
C LEU A 173 -0.59 -1.94 2.02
N ALA A 174 -1.30 -1.08 2.75
CA ALA A 174 -0.93 0.31 2.93
C ALA A 174 0.49 0.50 3.52
N PRO A 175 0.88 -0.15 4.64
CA PRO A 175 2.24 -0.03 5.15
C PRO A 175 3.29 -0.63 4.22
N ALA A 176 2.97 -1.69 3.46
CA ALA A 176 3.87 -2.24 2.45
C ALA A 176 4.14 -1.23 1.32
N LEU A 177 3.13 -0.49 0.87
CA LEU A 177 3.30 0.61 -0.10
C LEU A 177 4.20 1.71 0.44
N ALA A 178 4.01 2.11 1.69
CA ALA A 178 4.86 3.12 2.34
C ALA A 178 6.32 2.67 2.42
N LEU A 179 6.56 1.41 2.77
CA LEU A 179 7.90 0.84 2.86
C LEU A 179 8.59 0.83 1.48
N VAL A 180 7.91 0.33 0.45
CA VAL A 180 8.46 0.30 -0.92
C VAL A 180 8.77 1.71 -1.41
N PHE A 181 7.84 2.66 -1.18
CA PHE A 181 8.05 4.06 -1.53
C PHE A 181 9.28 4.64 -0.80
N ALA A 182 9.37 4.46 0.52
CA ALA A 182 10.50 4.96 1.31
C ALA A 182 11.84 4.37 0.84
N LEU A 183 11.90 3.06 0.57
CA LEU A 183 13.10 2.41 0.05
C LEU A 183 13.51 2.99 -1.31
N ALA A 184 12.56 3.16 -2.23
CA ALA A 184 12.84 3.72 -3.56
C ALA A 184 13.36 5.17 -3.51
N ARG A 185 12.90 5.97 -2.54
CA ARG A 185 13.29 7.39 -2.41
C ARG A 185 14.57 7.61 -1.61
N LEU A 186 14.87 6.75 -0.66
CA LEU A 186 15.91 7.01 0.36
C LEU A 186 17.08 6.03 0.31
N ALA A 187 16.86 4.85 -0.27
CA ALA A 187 17.87 3.82 -0.40
C ALA A 187 17.76 3.16 -1.78
N PRO A 188 17.94 3.92 -2.89
CA PRO A 188 17.77 3.40 -4.24
C PRO A 188 18.70 2.22 -4.53
N ASP A 189 19.87 2.16 -3.88
CA ASP A 189 20.85 1.08 -4.01
C ASP A 189 20.38 -0.27 -3.42
N VAL A 190 19.32 -0.26 -2.59
CA VAL A 190 18.78 -1.47 -1.95
C VAL A 190 17.80 -2.21 -2.85
N LEU A 191 17.15 -1.52 -3.78
CA LEU A 191 16.21 -2.13 -4.71
C LEU A 191 16.92 -2.58 -5.99
N PRO A 192 16.71 -3.81 -6.49
CA PRO A 192 17.21 -4.21 -7.81
C PRO A 192 16.69 -3.23 -8.88
N GLY A 193 17.53 -2.92 -9.87
CA GLY A 193 17.41 -1.77 -10.80
C GLY A 193 16.20 -1.68 -11.75
N GLY A 194 15.02 -2.13 -11.33
CA GLY A 194 13.74 -1.98 -12.04
C GLY A 194 12.55 -1.64 -11.14
N LEU A 195 12.78 -1.29 -9.86
CA LEU A 195 11.73 -0.93 -8.90
C LEU A 195 11.67 0.56 -8.54
N ALA A 196 12.59 1.38 -9.05
CA ALA A 196 12.50 2.83 -8.93
C ALA A 196 11.46 3.36 -9.94
N PRO A 197 10.52 4.24 -9.50
CA PRO A 197 9.56 4.86 -10.40
C PRO A 197 10.24 5.72 -11.47
#